data_AF-A0A841QFD3-F1
#
_entry.id   AF-A0A841QFD3-F1
#
_cell.length_a   1.000
_cell.length_b   1.000
_cell.length_c   1.000
_cell.angle_alpha   90.00
_cell.angle_beta   90.00
_cell.angle_gamma   90.00
#
_symmetry.space_group_name_H-M   'P 1'
#
loop_
_entity.id
_entity.type
_entity.pdbx_description
1 polymer ?
#
loop_
_entity_poly.entity_id
_entity_poly.type
_entity_poly.pdbx_seq_one_letter_code
_entity_poly.pdbx_strand_id
1 'polypeptide(L)'
;MAIFRQNNPECTYFSQRIAVDGRQVDRAWLINQGVMQPDLLYTDGAVGCALSHMSLWTDVVQRQEAATIAEDDAILREDFREIQEKLLADLPDDWELVHWGFNTDAYVTFQLIPGVTPFTGTMYHDLVLSHLPEFRRARVAPRLETLLRCHGTMCYSISPRGAKRLLEQVVPLRPMSVVYPGLSHQKINTGIDDMMADYYGQMNAYVCFPPVVVSLHDVENSTVQTRDMPCDPQVVPLFPEEKTLDEDALVTHSLWRCMNGDGQVMVPRIGLLPDGRLGGLPEKLSGCSWHRQGRDLLFKDAQGVPWLRFYLQSGGYKSEGGGETLVPIMDFPLPFPVFPSVCGKMPQRRNLVIVRAGPSSLHPQWLEGLAPEERTWDLCVSYYGTESEFSRLDGCEYAILQNKERKWPAIAALLGEDSAFWHYDYVMMPDDDLAMTGADINRCFAIMAEYKLELAQPALPANTPRSQYSHDLTLQRMGNVLRYTSFVEVMTPLFSREALRECLPSFGLSRSGWGLDWVWPSILGYPRNRIAIIDSAVAYHTRPVGSDYAGLTPTQDEQKLVALFGTGKELRDYGAVPLG
;
A
#
# COMPACT_ATOMS: atom_id res chain seq x y z
N MET A 1 -14.34 37.15 -2.35
CA MET A 1 -15.13 38.09 -3.22
C MET A 1 -14.35 39.35 -3.62
N ALA A 2 -13.69 40.07 -2.71
CA ALA A 2 -12.86 41.22 -3.11
C ALA A 2 -11.70 40.82 -4.06
N ILE A 3 -10.98 39.73 -3.72
CA ILE A 3 -9.92 39.14 -4.55
C ILE A 3 -10.47 38.67 -5.89
N PHE A 4 -11.51 37.83 -5.89
CA PHE A 4 -12.20 37.42 -7.12
C PHE A 4 -12.57 38.60 -8.05
N ARG A 5 -13.17 39.68 -7.52
CA ARG A 5 -13.54 40.85 -8.33
C ARG A 5 -12.35 41.67 -8.83
N GLN A 6 -11.27 41.70 -8.06
CA GLN A 6 -10.03 42.34 -8.48
C GLN A 6 -9.42 41.61 -9.68
N ASN A 7 -9.43 40.28 -9.65
CA ASN A 7 -8.90 39.46 -10.73
C ASN A 7 -9.86 39.35 -11.93
N ASN A 8 -11.16 39.48 -11.70
CA ASN A 8 -12.22 39.30 -12.71
C ASN A 8 -13.21 40.49 -12.73
N PRO A 9 -12.77 41.72 -13.05
CA PRO A 9 -13.60 42.93 -12.96
C PRO A 9 -14.86 42.91 -13.84
N GLU A 10 -14.85 42.17 -14.94
CA GLU A 10 -15.96 41.96 -15.88
C GLU A 10 -17.01 40.96 -15.37
N CYS A 11 -16.64 40.12 -14.39
CA CYS A 11 -17.49 39.03 -13.89
C CYS A 11 -18.48 39.52 -12.83
N THR A 12 -19.43 40.38 -13.23
CA THR A 12 -20.46 40.96 -12.35
C THR A 12 -21.65 40.05 -12.07
N TYR A 13 -21.71 38.89 -12.72
CA TYR A 13 -22.84 37.96 -12.70
C TYR A 13 -22.71 36.84 -11.64
N PHE A 14 -21.58 36.73 -10.94
CA PHE A 14 -21.45 35.81 -9.80
C PHE A 14 -22.01 36.41 -8.51
N SER A 15 -22.86 35.66 -7.82
CA SER A 15 -23.33 36.00 -6.47
C SER A 15 -22.41 35.43 -5.39
N GLN A 16 -22.18 36.20 -4.32
CA GLN A 16 -21.38 35.72 -3.19
C GLN A 16 -22.16 34.71 -2.34
N ARG A 17 -21.45 33.65 -1.92
CA ARG A 17 -21.87 32.72 -0.87
C ARG A 17 -20.83 32.72 0.24
N ILE A 18 -21.27 32.58 1.49
CA ILE A 18 -20.38 32.48 2.65
C ILE A 18 -19.93 31.02 2.74
N ALA A 19 -18.62 30.80 2.66
CA ALA A 19 -18.03 29.48 2.88
C ALA A 19 -18.09 29.09 4.35
N VAL A 20 -18.12 27.79 4.62
CA VAL A 20 -18.04 27.21 5.96
C VAL A 20 -16.59 27.35 6.47
N ASP A 21 -16.41 27.99 7.62
CA ASP A 21 -15.11 28.00 8.33
C ASP A 21 -14.95 26.68 9.08
N GLY A 22 -14.13 25.77 8.56
CA GLY A 22 -13.98 24.44 9.14
C GLY A 22 -13.40 24.41 10.56
N ARG A 23 -12.77 25.50 11.02
CA ARG A 23 -12.34 25.65 12.43
C ARG A 23 -13.50 25.74 13.41
N GLN A 24 -14.68 26.13 12.92
CA GLN A 24 -15.89 26.31 13.72
C GLN A 24 -16.83 25.09 13.62
N VAL A 25 -16.42 24.05 12.90
CA VAL A 25 -17.24 22.86 12.65
C VAL A 25 -17.06 21.84 13.77
N ASP A 26 -18.17 21.35 14.31
CA ASP A 26 -18.17 20.22 15.24
C ASP A 26 -18.02 18.89 14.47
N ARG A 27 -16.78 18.38 14.41
CA ARG A 27 -16.45 17.12 13.74
C ARG A 27 -17.16 15.92 14.39
N ALA A 28 -17.30 15.91 15.72
CA ALA A 28 -17.97 14.80 16.41
C ALA A 28 -19.46 14.75 16.03
N TRP A 29 -20.10 15.90 15.87
CA TRP A 29 -21.46 15.98 15.34
C TRP A 29 -21.55 15.43 13.91
N LEU A 30 -20.65 15.85 13.01
CA LEU A 30 -20.64 15.33 11.62
C LEU A 30 -20.46 13.81 11.55
N ILE A 31 -19.61 13.25 12.40
CA ILE A 31 -19.39 11.81 12.51
C ILE A 31 -20.67 11.12 12.99
N ASN A 32 -21.30 11.64 14.05
CA ASN A 32 -22.54 11.10 14.59
C ASN A 32 -23.72 11.16 13.59
N GLN A 33 -23.71 12.15 12.70
CA GLN A 33 -24.71 12.27 11.62
C GLN A 33 -24.38 11.44 10.37
N GLY A 34 -23.25 10.72 10.35
CA GLY A 34 -22.82 9.93 9.20
C GLY A 34 -22.39 10.78 7.99
N VAL A 35 -22.04 12.05 8.20
CA VAL A 35 -21.55 12.97 7.15
C VAL A 35 -20.05 12.79 6.92
N MET A 36 -19.31 12.36 7.94
CA MET A 36 -17.86 12.18 7.93
C MET A 36 -17.48 10.91 8.70
N GLN A 37 -16.48 10.16 8.23
CA GLN A 37 -15.91 9.04 8.97
C GLN A 37 -14.84 9.51 9.98
N PRO A 38 -14.70 8.85 11.14
CA PRO A 38 -13.84 9.30 12.23
C PRO A 38 -12.34 9.28 11.93
N ASP A 39 -11.91 8.48 10.96
CA ASP A 39 -10.54 8.28 10.51
C ASP A 39 -10.12 9.22 9.36
N LEU A 40 -11.00 10.14 8.94
CA LEU A 40 -10.69 11.13 7.89
C LEU A 40 -9.74 12.22 8.37
N LEU A 41 -8.55 12.29 7.74
CA LEU A 41 -7.47 13.22 8.08
C LEU A 41 -7.56 14.57 7.34
N TYR A 42 -8.76 15.11 7.14
CA TYR A 42 -8.94 16.44 6.56
C TYR A 42 -8.48 17.53 7.52
N THR A 43 -7.73 18.52 7.01
CA THR A 43 -7.48 19.78 7.71
C THR A 43 -8.80 20.54 7.93
N ASP A 44 -8.82 21.51 8.83
CA ASP A 44 -10.00 22.37 9.00
C ASP A 44 -10.36 23.09 7.70
N GLY A 45 -9.36 23.51 6.92
CA GLY A 45 -9.60 24.07 5.58
C GLY A 45 -10.29 23.09 4.64
N ALA A 46 -9.83 21.84 4.59
CA ALA A 46 -10.42 20.79 3.75
C ALA A 46 -11.86 20.45 4.17
N VAL A 47 -12.15 20.42 5.48
CA VAL A 47 -13.53 20.25 5.99
C VAL A 47 -14.41 21.44 5.59
N GLY A 48 -13.93 22.67 5.75
CA GLY A 48 -14.65 23.87 5.36
C GLY A 48 -14.96 23.92 3.86
N CYS A 49 -13.98 23.57 3.03
CA CYS A 49 -14.13 23.46 1.58
C CYS A 49 -15.19 22.41 1.21
N ALA A 50 -15.08 21.19 1.75
CA ALA A 50 -16.01 20.09 1.49
C ALA A 50 -17.46 20.47 1.81
N LEU A 51 -17.71 20.99 3.02
CA LEU A 51 -19.06 21.37 3.45
C LEU A 51 -19.62 22.56 2.65
N SER A 52 -18.75 23.48 2.21
CA SER A 52 -19.16 24.60 1.36
C SER A 52 -19.68 24.11 0.01
N HIS A 53 -18.95 23.20 -0.65
CA HIS A 53 -19.37 22.61 -1.92
C HIS A 53 -20.63 21.74 -1.76
N MET A 54 -20.69 20.89 -0.73
CA MET A 54 -21.88 20.07 -0.46
C MET A 54 -23.13 20.92 -0.20
N SER A 55 -22.98 22.06 0.48
CA SER A 55 -24.06 23.04 0.67
C SER A 55 -24.54 23.62 -0.66
N LEU A 56 -23.62 24.03 -1.54
CA LEU A 56 -23.95 24.53 -2.88
C LEU A 56 -24.61 23.46 -3.77
N TRP A 57 -24.15 22.21 -3.69
CA TRP A 57 -24.78 21.09 -4.40
C TRP A 57 -26.20 20.82 -3.89
N THR A 58 -26.41 20.94 -2.57
CA THR A 58 -27.74 20.82 -1.97
C THR A 58 -28.67 21.92 -2.49
N ASP A 59 -28.20 23.17 -2.58
CA ASP A 59 -28.93 24.30 -3.19
C ASP A 59 -29.32 24.00 -4.65
N VAL A 60 -28.38 23.48 -5.45
CA VAL A 60 -28.61 23.11 -6.86
C VAL A 60 -29.67 22.01 -6.99
N VAL A 61 -29.60 20.98 -6.14
CA VAL A 61 -30.62 19.91 -6.10
C VAL A 61 -31.97 20.46 -5.67
N GLN A 62 -32.03 21.37 -4.70
CA GLN A 62 -33.31 21.92 -4.23
C GLN A 62 -33.98 22.84 -5.27
N ARG A 63 -33.18 23.64 -5.98
CA ARG A 63 -33.68 24.59 -7.00
C ARG A 63 -34.01 23.94 -8.33
N GLN A 64 -33.48 22.74 -8.59
CA GLN A 64 -33.57 22.06 -9.88
C GLN A 64 -33.02 22.93 -11.03
N GLU A 65 -31.99 23.72 -10.73
CA GLU A 65 -31.35 24.64 -11.67
C GLU A 65 -29.84 24.42 -11.62
N ALA A 66 -29.21 24.26 -12.78
CA ALA A 66 -27.77 24.12 -12.88
C ALA A 66 -27.05 25.39 -12.40
N ALA A 67 -25.88 25.24 -11.78
CA ALA A 67 -25.10 26.37 -11.30
C ALA A 67 -23.66 26.28 -11.74
N THR A 68 -23.00 27.44 -11.82
CA THR A 68 -21.55 27.54 -11.92
C THR A 68 -21.00 27.99 -10.59
N ILE A 69 -20.13 27.16 -10.02
CA ILE A 69 -19.49 27.39 -8.74
C ILE A 69 -18.06 27.81 -9.04
N ALA A 70 -17.60 28.91 -8.44
CA ALA A 70 -16.24 29.39 -8.52
C ALA A 70 -15.70 29.72 -7.14
N GLU A 71 -14.47 29.29 -6.86
CA GLU A 71 -13.70 29.68 -5.68
C GLU A 71 -13.26 31.15 -5.80
N ASP A 72 -12.86 31.75 -4.68
CA ASP A 72 -12.59 33.19 -4.62
C ASP A 72 -11.22 33.59 -5.18
N ASP A 73 -10.35 32.63 -5.47
CA ASP A 73 -9.04 32.76 -6.10
C ASP A 73 -9.05 32.39 -7.60
N ALA A 74 -10.21 31.99 -8.15
CA ALA A 74 -10.35 31.67 -9.57
C ALA A 74 -10.14 32.91 -10.45
N ILE A 75 -9.41 32.74 -11.56
CA ILE A 75 -9.11 33.74 -12.57
C ILE A 75 -9.63 33.26 -13.92
N LEU A 76 -10.56 34.01 -14.47
CA LEU A 76 -11.32 33.67 -15.66
C LEU A 76 -10.78 34.45 -16.87
N ARG A 77 -10.91 33.84 -18.05
CA ARG A 77 -10.81 34.57 -19.32
C ARG A 77 -11.92 35.61 -19.45
N GLU A 78 -11.61 36.71 -20.12
CA GLU A 78 -12.56 37.82 -20.31
C GLU A 78 -13.82 37.41 -21.09
N ASP A 79 -13.70 36.39 -21.95
CA ASP A 79 -14.79 35.82 -22.75
C ASP A 79 -15.44 34.57 -22.12
N PHE A 80 -15.16 34.30 -20.83
CA PHE A 80 -15.63 33.11 -20.14
C PHE A 80 -17.15 32.88 -20.27
N ARG A 81 -17.96 33.91 -20.04
CA ARG A 81 -19.42 33.79 -20.06
C ARG A 81 -19.94 33.37 -21.43
N GLU A 82 -19.44 33.97 -22.49
CA GLU A 82 -19.82 33.64 -23.86
C GLU A 82 -19.42 32.19 -24.21
N ILE A 83 -18.21 31.79 -23.83
CA ILE A 83 -17.72 30.42 -24.03
C ILE A 83 -18.55 29.42 -23.26
N GLN A 84 -18.83 29.69 -22.00
CA GLN A 84 -19.61 28.83 -21.13
C GLN A 84 -21.01 28.61 -21.69
N GLU A 85 -21.74 29.70 -21.97
CA GLU A 85 -23.12 29.62 -22.46
C GLU A 85 -23.18 28.84 -23.78
N LYS A 86 -22.23 29.08 -24.68
CA LYS A 86 -22.13 28.36 -25.94
C LYS A 86 -21.84 26.87 -25.75
N LEU A 87 -20.80 26.52 -24.99
CA LEU A 87 -20.37 25.12 -24.84
C LEU A 87 -21.37 24.28 -24.04
N LEU A 88 -22.04 24.86 -23.05
CA LEU A 88 -23.11 24.16 -22.32
C LEU A 88 -24.35 23.92 -23.19
N ALA A 89 -24.68 24.85 -24.09
CA ALA A 89 -25.81 24.68 -25.01
C ALA A 89 -25.60 23.56 -26.04
N ASP A 90 -24.35 23.22 -26.35
CA ASP A 90 -23.97 22.17 -27.28
C ASP A 90 -23.87 20.76 -26.62
N LEU A 91 -23.95 20.67 -25.29
CA LEU A 91 -23.88 19.40 -24.57
C LEU A 91 -25.20 18.62 -24.62
N PRO A 92 -25.16 17.28 -24.48
CA PRO A 92 -26.36 16.48 -24.26
C PRO A 92 -27.12 16.92 -23.00
N ASP A 93 -28.46 16.85 -23.03
CA ASP A 93 -29.34 17.24 -21.90
C ASP A 93 -29.02 16.54 -20.57
N ASP A 94 -28.31 15.41 -20.62
CA ASP A 94 -27.95 14.60 -19.48
C ASP A 94 -26.52 14.83 -18.95
N TRP A 95 -25.88 15.94 -19.31
CA TRP A 95 -24.60 16.35 -18.74
C TRP A 95 -24.70 16.55 -17.22
N GLU A 96 -23.63 16.20 -16.50
CA GLU A 96 -23.63 16.20 -15.03
C GLU A 96 -22.66 17.22 -14.46
N LEU A 97 -21.46 17.35 -15.04
CA LEU A 97 -20.39 18.22 -14.53
C LEU A 97 -19.52 18.74 -15.68
N VAL A 98 -19.10 20.01 -15.60
CA VAL A 98 -18.12 20.60 -16.52
C VAL A 98 -17.07 21.38 -15.74
N HIS A 99 -15.81 20.92 -15.78
CA HIS A 99 -14.68 21.68 -15.26
C HIS A 99 -14.23 22.74 -16.26
N TRP A 100 -14.18 24.01 -15.85
CA TRP A 100 -13.68 25.11 -16.70
C TRP A 100 -12.20 25.41 -16.50
N GLY A 101 -11.67 24.90 -15.39
CA GLY A 101 -10.27 24.89 -15.01
C GLY A 101 -9.97 23.67 -14.15
N PHE A 102 -8.69 23.39 -13.97
CA PHE A 102 -8.16 22.33 -13.14
C PHE A 102 -6.78 22.78 -12.63
N ASN A 103 -6.29 22.14 -11.57
CA ASN A 103 -4.97 22.40 -11.02
C ASN A 103 -3.91 22.12 -12.09
N THR A 104 -3.28 23.16 -12.61
CA THR A 104 -2.40 23.06 -13.79
C THR A 104 -1.07 22.36 -13.47
N ASP A 105 -0.66 22.35 -12.21
CA ASP A 105 0.46 21.60 -11.66
C ASP A 105 0.14 20.11 -11.42
N ALA A 106 -1.11 19.70 -11.59
CA ALA A 106 -1.57 18.32 -11.48
C ALA A 106 -1.97 17.71 -12.83
N TYR A 107 -2.02 16.38 -12.89
CA TYR A 107 -2.43 15.66 -14.10
C TYR A 107 -3.92 15.84 -14.38
N VAL A 108 -4.24 16.20 -15.62
CA VAL A 108 -5.59 16.08 -16.20
C VAL A 108 -5.61 14.86 -17.11
N THR A 109 -6.69 14.09 -17.06
CA THR A 109 -6.94 12.94 -17.93
C THR A 109 -8.36 12.99 -18.51
N PHE A 110 -8.47 12.95 -19.83
CA PHE A 110 -9.74 12.96 -20.57
C PHE A 110 -9.66 12.08 -21.82
N GLN A 111 -10.80 11.73 -22.41
CA GLN A 111 -10.87 10.99 -23.66
C GLN A 111 -10.51 11.89 -24.85
N LEU A 112 -9.27 11.80 -25.35
CA LEU A 112 -8.84 12.58 -26.51
C LEU A 112 -9.48 12.07 -27.80
N ILE A 113 -9.58 10.74 -27.93
CA ILE A 113 -10.33 10.08 -28.99
C ILE A 113 -11.28 9.11 -28.30
N PRO A 114 -12.60 9.43 -28.22
CA PRO A 114 -13.58 8.62 -27.51
C PRO A 114 -13.53 7.14 -27.90
N GLY A 115 -13.35 6.27 -26.90
CA GLY A 115 -13.29 4.82 -27.08
C GLY A 115 -11.97 4.28 -27.66
N VAL A 116 -10.98 5.14 -27.93
CA VAL A 116 -9.69 4.77 -28.50
C VAL A 116 -8.55 5.02 -27.52
N THR A 117 -8.35 6.26 -27.07
CA THR A 117 -7.26 6.58 -26.15
C THR A 117 -7.58 7.79 -25.28
N PRO A 118 -7.31 7.71 -23.96
CA PRO A 118 -7.24 8.90 -23.13
C PRO A 118 -5.97 9.70 -23.44
N PHE A 119 -6.01 10.98 -23.11
CA PHE A 119 -4.83 11.84 -22.96
C PHE A 119 -4.63 12.12 -21.48
N THR A 120 -3.38 12.05 -21.03
CA THR A 120 -2.96 12.44 -19.69
C THR A 120 -1.81 13.44 -19.81
N GLY A 121 -1.90 14.59 -19.15
CA GLY A 121 -0.86 15.61 -19.19
C GLY A 121 -0.97 16.63 -18.07
N THR A 122 0.03 17.50 -17.97
CA THR A 122 0.08 18.65 -17.04
C THR A 122 0.39 19.93 -17.82
N MET A 123 0.27 21.08 -17.16
CA MET A 123 0.69 22.37 -17.67
C MET A 123 1.80 22.95 -16.77
N TYR A 124 2.59 23.89 -17.28
CA TYR A 124 3.59 24.59 -16.45
C TYR A 124 2.89 25.68 -15.64
N HIS A 125 2.48 25.37 -14.41
CA HIS A 125 1.71 26.28 -13.55
C HIS A 125 2.40 27.66 -13.37
N ASP A 126 3.67 27.69 -13.00
CA ASP A 126 4.43 28.94 -12.82
C ASP A 126 4.44 29.81 -14.09
N LEU A 127 4.46 29.18 -15.27
CA LEU A 127 4.43 29.88 -16.55
C LEU A 127 3.04 30.45 -16.85
N VAL A 128 1.98 29.74 -16.48
CA VAL A 128 0.61 30.26 -16.57
C VAL A 128 0.46 31.48 -15.66
N LEU A 129 0.96 31.40 -14.42
CA LEU A 129 0.90 32.51 -13.46
C LEU A 129 1.72 33.73 -13.90
N SER A 130 2.90 33.53 -14.50
CA SER A 130 3.71 34.63 -15.01
C SER A 130 3.11 35.35 -16.22
N HIS A 131 2.09 34.75 -16.85
CA HIS A 131 1.42 35.24 -18.06
C HIS A 131 -0.10 35.38 -17.89
N LEU A 132 -0.58 35.65 -16.67
CA LEU A 132 -2.02 35.84 -16.39
C LEU A 132 -2.70 36.90 -17.28
N PRO A 133 -2.11 38.08 -17.55
CA PRO A 133 -2.73 39.07 -18.44
C PRO A 133 -2.90 38.57 -19.88
N GLU A 134 -1.98 37.75 -20.38
CA GLU A 134 -2.07 37.11 -21.68
C GLU A 134 -3.11 36.00 -21.67
N PHE A 135 -3.13 35.16 -20.62
CA PHE A 135 -4.13 34.10 -20.44
C PHE A 135 -5.55 34.68 -20.49
N ARG A 136 -5.83 35.76 -19.74
CA ARG A 136 -7.17 36.37 -19.68
C ARG A 136 -7.64 36.92 -21.03
N ARG A 137 -6.71 37.45 -21.83
CA ARG A 137 -6.96 38.00 -23.17
C ARG A 137 -6.87 36.95 -24.28
N ALA A 138 -6.47 35.72 -23.98
CA ALA A 138 -6.35 34.65 -24.96
C ALA A 138 -7.72 34.38 -25.61
N ARG A 139 -7.70 34.07 -26.91
CA ARG A 139 -8.89 33.71 -27.70
C ARG A 139 -8.74 32.36 -28.40
N VAL A 140 -7.90 31.48 -27.84
CA VAL A 140 -7.77 30.10 -28.32
C VAL A 140 -9.10 29.40 -28.09
N ALA A 141 -9.65 28.77 -29.12
CA ALA A 141 -10.94 28.10 -29.04
C ALA A 141 -10.86 26.86 -28.14
N PRO A 142 -11.61 26.81 -27.02
CA PRO A 142 -11.66 25.63 -26.18
C PRO A 142 -12.65 24.59 -26.70
N ARG A 143 -12.50 23.36 -26.21
CA ARG A 143 -13.46 22.26 -26.40
C ARG A 143 -13.74 21.58 -25.08
N LEU A 144 -14.88 20.89 -25.01
CA LEU A 144 -15.21 20.02 -23.90
C LEU A 144 -14.86 18.58 -24.28
N GLU A 145 -14.00 17.97 -23.47
CA GLU A 145 -13.59 16.57 -23.63
C GLU A 145 -14.16 15.75 -22.47
N THR A 146 -14.52 14.48 -22.71
CA THR A 146 -15.06 13.61 -21.67
C THR A 146 -14.01 13.39 -20.58
N LEU A 147 -14.31 13.86 -19.38
CA LEU A 147 -13.40 13.88 -18.25
C LEU A 147 -13.29 12.50 -17.61
N LEU A 148 -12.06 12.07 -17.33
CA LEU A 148 -11.79 10.86 -16.55
C LEU A 148 -11.24 11.22 -15.17
N ARG A 149 -10.26 12.13 -15.11
CA ARG A 149 -9.60 12.57 -13.86
C ARG A 149 -9.09 14.01 -13.97
N CYS A 150 -9.27 14.83 -12.94
CA CYS A 150 -8.55 16.09 -12.75
C CYS A 150 -8.68 16.54 -11.28
N HIS A 151 -7.80 17.45 -10.85
CA HIS A 151 -7.89 18.09 -9.53
C HIS A 151 -8.35 19.53 -9.62
N GLY A 152 -8.84 20.05 -8.49
CA GLY A 152 -9.21 21.45 -8.33
C GLY A 152 -10.69 21.69 -8.45
N THR A 153 -11.22 22.45 -7.49
CA THR A 153 -12.61 22.90 -7.39
C THR A 153 -12.80 24.35 -7.82
N MET A 154 -11.76 24.97 -8.39
CA MET A 154 -11.68 26.41 -8.69
C MET A 154 -12.86 26.97 -9.47
N CYS A 155 -13.34 26.27 -10.51
CA CYS A 155 -14.52 26.68 -11.27
C CYS A 155 -15.09 25.52 -12.10
N TYR A 156 -16.35 25.19 -11.84
CA TYR A 156 -17.08 24.16 -12.58
C TYR A 156 -18.57 24.47 -12.65
N SER A 157 -19.23 23.98 -13.69
CA SER A 157 -20.69 23.94 -13.80
C SER A 157 -21.22 22.55 -13.41
N ILE A 158 -22.34 22.50 -12.70
CA ILE A 158 -22.93 21.25 -12.22
C ILE A 158 -24.45 21.28 -12.40
N SER A 159 -25.01 20.18 -12.92
CA SER A 159 -26.46 20.02 -13.08
C SER A 159 -27.11 19.47 -11.79
N PRO A 160 -28.44 19.59 -11.61
CA PRO A 160 -29.14 18.98 -10.47
C PRO A 160 -28.88 17.48 -10.32
N ARG A 161 -28.77 16.76 -11.45
CA ARG A 161 -28.43 15.34 -11.48
C ARG A 161 -27.00 15.10 -11.03
N GLY A 162 -26.03 15.88 -11.55
CA GLY A 162 -24.63 15.79 -11.14
C GLY A 162 -24.42 16.09 -9.66
N ALA A 163 -25.07 17.15 -9.15
CA ALA A 163 -25.01 17.55 -7.74
C ALA A 163 -25.54 16.46 -6.81
N LYS A 164 -26.68 15.85 -7.16
CA LYS A 164 -27.23 14.72 -6.40
C LYS A 164 -26.27 13.54 -6.36
N ARG A 165 -25.71 13.13 -7.51
CA ARG A 165 -24.77 12.01 -7.58
C ARG A 165 -23.47 12.27 -6.82
N LEU A 166 -22.92 13.48 -6.89
CA LEU A 166 -21.74 13.83 -6.09
C LEU A 166 -22.06 13.77 -4.59
N LEU A 167 -23.19 14.30 -4.13
CA LEU A 167 -23.61 14.18 -2.73
C LEU A 167 -23.72 12.72 -2.28
N GLU A 168 -24.33 11.85 -3.10
CA GLU A 168 -24.45 10.41 -2.83
C GLU A 168 -23.08 9.72 -2.76
N GLN A 169 -22.10 10.19 -3.54
CA GLN A 169 -20.78 9.58 -3.61
C GLN A 169 -19.82 10.09 -2.54
N VAL A 170 -19.89 11.38 -2.16
CA VAL A 170 -18.97 11.96 -1.17
C VAL A 170 -19.46 11.81 0.27
N VAL A 171 -20.72 11.40 0.51
CA VAL A 171 -21.26 11.20 1.85
C VAL A 171 -21.29 9.70 2.20
N PRO A 172 -20.62 9.26 3.28
CA PRO A 172 -19.78 10.06 4.18
C PRO A 172 -18.46 10.47 3.52
N LEU A 173 -17.94 11.64 3.92
CA LEU A 173 -16.55 12.02 3.68
C LEU A 173 -15.68 10.97 4.37
N ARG A 174 -14.77 10.33 3.63
CA ARG A 174 -14.08 9.10 4.09
C ARG A 174 -12.65 9.05 3.62
N PRO A 175 -11.74 8.39 4.36
CA PRO A 175 -10.43 8.06 3.81
C PRO A 175 -10.60 7.28 2.52
N MET A 176 -9.84 7.67 1.51
CA MET A 176 -9.72 6.92 0.28
C MET A 176 -8.36 7.18 -0.33
N SER A 177 -7.96 6.26 -1.20
CA SER A 177 -6.75 6.36 -1.98
C SER A 177 -7.16 6.32 -3.44
N VAL A 178 -6.78 7.35 -4.20
CA VAL A 178 -7.18 7.48 -5.60
C VAL A 178 -5.98 7.24 -6.50
N VAL A 179 -6.18 6.36 -7.48
CA VAL A 179 -5.18 6.10 -8.53
C VAL A 179 -5.37 7.13 -9.64
N TYR A 180 -4.33 7.92 -9.88
CA TYR A 180 -4.27 8.87 -10.99
C TYR A 180 -3.37 8.36 -12.12
N PRO A 181 -3.87 8.32 -13.36
CA PRO A 181 -3.02 8.21 -14.53
C PRO A 181 -1.96 9.33 -14.49
N GLY A 182 -0.68 8.96 -14.50
CA GLY A 182 0.46 9.90 -14.45
C GLY A 182 1.18 10.04 -13.09
N LEU A 183 0.52 9.88 -11.93
CA LEU A 183 1.17 10.03 -10.61
C LEU A 183 1.92 8.77 -10.18
N SER A 184 3.20 8.86 -9.81
CA SER A 184 4.07 7.73 -9.41
C SER A 184 3.65 7.00 -8.13
N HIS A 185 2.66 7.51 -7.41
CA HIS A 185 2.16 7.02 -6.13
C HIS A 185 0.63 7.16 -6.08
N GLN A 186 0.02 6.42 -5.16
CA GLN A 186 -1.39 6.62 -4.82
C GLN A 186 -1.57 7.93 -4.05
N LYS A 187 -2.55 8.75 -4.45
CA LYS A 187 -2.85 10.00 -3.74
C LYS A 187 -3.87 9.71 -2.65
N ILE A 188 -3.50 10.01 -1.41
CA ILE A 188 -4.42 9.95 -0.28
C ILE A 188 -5.42 11.10 -0.41
N ASN A 189 -6.69 10.83 -0.09
CA ASN A 189 -7.74 11.83 -0.03
C ASN A 189 -7.40 12.92 0.98
N THR A 190 -7.02 14.10 0.49
CA THR A 190 -6.74 15.28 1.31
C THR A 190 -7.80 16.37 1.17
N GLY A 191 -8.66 16.28 0.17
CA GLY A 191 -9.73 17.24 -0.09
C GLY A 191 -10.89 16.64 -0.88
N ILE A 192 -12.05 17.33 -0.86
CA ILE A 192 -13.26 16.85 -1.54
C ILE A 192 -13.04 16.65 -3.05
N ASP A 193 -12.10 17.40 -3.63
CA ASP A 193 -11.71 17.29 -5.03
C ASP A 193 -11.12 15.90 -5.37
N ASP A 194 -10.45 15.23 -4.43
CA ASP A 194 -9.99 13.84 -4.60
C ASP A 194 -11.17 12.86 -4.70
N MET A 195 -12.19 13.06 -3.86
CA MET A 195 -13.40 12.23 -3.89
C MET A 195 -14.20 12.46 -5.17
N MET A 196 -14.29 13.71 -5.62
CA MET A 196 -14.92 14.06 -6.90
C MET A 196 -14.16 13.43 -8.07
N ALA A 197 -12.84 13.59 -8.07
CA ALA A 197 -11.96 13.09 -9.11
C ALA A 197 -12.02 11.57 -9.29
N ASP A 198 -12.17 10.81 -8.21
CA ASP A 198 -12.38 9.36 -8.26
C ASP A 198 -13.67 8.95 -8.97
N TYR A 199 -14.66 9.85 -9.04
CA TYR A 199 -15.97 9.53 -9.57
C TYR A 199 -16.25 10.05 -10.99
N TYR A 200 -15.48 11.02 -11.51
CA TYR A 200 -15.78 11.65 -12.80
C TYR A 200 -15.95 10.67 -13.96
N GLY A 201 -15.14 9.60 -14.04
CA GLY A 201 -15.27 8.59 -15.10
C GLY A 201 -16.59 7.80 -15.08
N GLN A 202 -17.37 7.89 -14.00
CA GLN A 202 -18.72 7.29 -13.88
C GLN A 202 -19.83 8.31 -14.12
N MET A 203 -19.47 9.58 -14.37
CA MET A 203 -20.38 10.68 -14.65
C MET A 203 -20.33 11.07 -16.12
N ASN A 204 -21.39 11.73 -16.59
CA ASN A 204 -21.34 12.53 -17.81
C ASN A 204 -20.60 13.84 -17.53
N ALA A 205 -19.32 13.71 -17.20
CA ALA A 205 -18.44 14.80 -16.81
C ALA A 205 -17.53 15.21 -17.98
N TYR A 206 -17.27 16.51 -18.06
CA TYR A 206 -16.45 17.11 -19.11
C TYR A 206 -15.41 18.05 -18.52
N VAL A 207 -14.31 18.25 -19.24
CA VAL A 207 -13.29 19.25 -18.93
C VAL A 207 -13.05 20.14 -20.13
N CYS A 208 -12.93 21.43 -19.87
CA CYS A 208 -12.58 22.44 -20.86
C CYS A 208 -11.08 22.39 -21.15
N PHE A 209 -10.71 22.08 -22.40
CA PHE A 209 -9.32 22.07 -22.84
C PHE A 209 -9.12 22.88 -24.14
N PRO A 210 -8.17 23.84 -24.20
CA PRO A 210 -7.42 24.39 -23.05
C PRO A 210 -8.34 25.01 -21.99
N PRO A 211 -7.89 25.12 -20.72
CA PRO A 211 -8.71 25.68 -19.65
C PRO A 211 -9.01 27.17 -19.92
N VAL A 212 -10.19 27.61 -19.49
CA VAL A 212 -10.61 29.02 -19.55
C VAL A 212 -10.68 29.67 -18.17
N VAL A 213 -10.38 28.89 -17.13
CA VAL A 213 -10.19 29.33 -15.75
C VAL A 213 -8.91 28.70 -15.20
N VAL A 214 -8.16 29.48 -14.42
CA VAL A 214 -6.98 29.03 -13.65
C VAL A 214 -7.10 29.56 -12.23
N SER A 215 -6.38 28.99 -11.27
CA SER A 215 -6.28 29.54 -9.91
C SER A 215 -4.88 30.09 -9.65
N LEU A 216 -4.75 30.95 -8.64
CA LEU A 216 -3.46 31.44 -8.18
C LEU A 216 -2.66 30.40 -7.39
N HIS A 217 -3.33 29.35 -6.91
CA HIS A 217 -2.78 28.21 -6.18
C HIS A 217 -1.62 28.57 -5.23
N ASP A 218 -1.91 29.42 -4.24
CA ASP A 218 -0.93 29.83 -3.23
C ASP A 218 -0.69 28.70 -2.22
N VAL A 219 0.28 27.82 -2.54
CA VAL A 219 0.69 26.68 -1.70
C VAL A 219 1.17 27.15 -0.31
N GLU A 220 1.69 28.38 -0.16
CA GLU A 220 2.15 28.90 1.13
C GLU A 220 0.99 29.31 2.06
N ASN A 221 -0.16 29.68 1.50
CA ASN A 221 -1.34 30.09 2.25
C ASN A 221 -2.52 29.08 2.20
N SER A 222 -2.35 27.96 1.49
CA SER A 222 -3.39 26.93 1.40
C SER A 222 -3.64 26.28 2.76
N THR A 223 -4.89 26.35 3.23
CA THR A 223 -5.33 25.71 4.47
C THR A 223 -5.86 24.28 4.25
N VAL A 224 -5.94 23.85 2.99
CA VAL A 224 -6.43 22.53 2.56
C VAL A 224 -5.28 21.55 2.39
N GLN A 225 -4.14 22.00 1.87
CA GLN A 225 -2.98 21.13 1.63
C GLN A 225 -2.10 21.05 2.88
N THR A 226 -1.99 19.87 3.49
CA THR A 226 -0.71 19.48 4.08
C THR A 226 0.27 19.43 2.92
N ARG A 227 1.46 20.04 3.03
CA ARG A 227 2.56 19.86 2.04
C ARG A 227 2.49 18.44 1.52
N ASP A 228 2.40 18.25 0.21
CA ASP A 228 2.84 16.99 -0.40
C ASP A 228 4.23 16.80 0.19
N MET A 229 4.32 15.92 1.20
CA MET A 229 5.61 15.44 1.62
C MET A 229 6.16 14.89 0.31
N PRO A 230 7.27 15.42 -0.23
CA PRO A 230 8.00 14.60 -1.15
C PRO A 230 8.11 13.24 -0.45
N CYS A 231 7.92 12.16 -1.18
CA CYS A 231 8.48 10.89 -0.76
C CYS A 231 10.01 11.06 -0.84
N ASP A 232 10.55 11.97 -0.02
CA ASP A 232 11.82 11.80 0.63
C ASP A 232 11.73 10.38 1.15
N PRO A 233 12.68 9.50 0.76
CA PRO A 233 12.61 8.10 1.10
C PRO A 233 12.36 8.09 2.59
N GLN A 234 11.18 7.61 3.03
CA GLN A 234 10.91 7.51 4.45
C GLN A 234 12.17 6.89 5.00
N VAL A 235 12.89 7.66 5.81
CA VAL A 235 13.96 7.12 6.61
C VAL A 235 13.18 6.22 7.55
N VAL A 236 12.90 4.99 7.09
CA VAL A 236 12.23 4.00 7.90
C VAL A 236 13.04 4.02 9.18
N PRO A 237 12.42 4.42 10.30
CA PRO A 237 13.17 4.72 11.50
C PRO A 237 14.05 3.52 11.77
N LEU A 238 15.33 3.78 12.10
CA LEU A 238 16.30 2.70 12.18
C LEU A 238 15.84 1.63 13.18
N PHE A 239 14.97 1.98 14.13
CA PHE A 239 14.37 1.11 15.12
C PHE A 239 12.84 1.31 15.23
N PRO A 240 12.06 0.30 15.62
CA PRO A 240 10.62 0.43 15.89
C PRO A 240 10.34 1.44 17.01
N GLU A 241 9.21 2.14 16.97
CA GLU A 241 8.87 3.15 17.99
C GLU A 241 8.55 2.53 19.36
N GLU A 242 8.85 3.26 20.44
CA GLU A 242 8.49 2.84 21.80
C GLU A 242 6.99 3.00 22.04
N LYS A 243 6.41 2.10 22.85
CA LYS A 243 4.98 2.06 23.15
C LYS A 243 4.75 2.23 24.64
N THR A 244 4.06 3.29 25.06
CA THR A 244 3.66 3.40 26.47
C THR A 244 2.52 2.42 26.77
N LEU A 245 2.69 1.59 27.80
CA LEU A 245 1.72 0.60 28.26
C LEU A 245 1.55 0.68 29.78
N ASP A 246 0.35 0.36 30.26
CA ASP A 246 0.13 0.11 31.69
C ASP A 246 0.68 -1.27 32.11
N GLU A 247 0.72 -1.52 33.42
CA GLU A 247 1.30 -2.76 33.97
C GLU A 247 0.60 -4.03 33.48
N ASP A 248 -0.71 -4.00 33.27
CA ASP A 248 -1.47 -5.18 32.85
C ASP A 248 -1.22 -5.47 31.36
N ALA A 249 -1.17 -4.44 30.52
CA ALA A 249 -0.82 -4.56 29.11
C ALA A 249 0.63 -5.01 28.91
N LEU A 250 1.58 -4.54 29.74
CA LEU A 250 2.99 -4.99 29.70
C LEU A 250 3.13 -6.50 29.90
N VAL A 251 2.28 -7.11 30.74
CA VAL A 251 2.32 -8.56 31.00
C VAL A 251 1.92 -9.37 29.76
N THR A 252 1.05 -8.84 28.91
CA THR A 252 0.61 -9.53 27.68
C THR A 252 1.38 -9.12 26.42
N HIS A 253 2.19 -8.06 26.50
CA HIS A 253 2.92 -7.52 25.37
C HIS A 253 4.07 -8.44 24.91
N SER A 254 4.20 -8.63 23.60
CA SER A 254 5.11 -9.60 23.00
C SER A 254 6.36 -8.99 22.33
N LEU A 255 6.41 -7.67 22.13
CA LEU A 255 7.48 -7.02 21.37
C LEU A 255 8.29 -6.05 22.23
N TRP A 256 9.61 -6.27 22.26
CA TRP A 256 10.49 -5.57 23.19
C TRP A 256 11.76 -5.08 22.51
N ARG A 257 12.32 -3.99 23.01
CA ARG A 257 13.69 -3.57 22.74
C ARG A 257 14.53 -3.80 23.97
N CYS A 258 15.72 -4.36 23.82
CA CYS A 258 16.69 -4.48 24.91
C CYS A 258 17.71 -3.33 24.88
N MET A 259 17.89 -2.65 26.01
CA MET A 259 18.87 -1.59 26.22
C MET A 259 19.77 -1.92 27.40
N ASN A 260 21.01 -1.45 27.38
CA ASN A 260 21.93 -1.56 28.52
C ASN A 260 21.67 -0.48 29.59
N GLY A 261 22.39 -0.55 30.71
CA GLY A 261 22.28 0.41 31.82
C GLY A 261 22.63 1.86 31.48
N ASP A 262 23.34 2.09 30.37
CA ASP A 262 23.66 3.42 29.84
C ASP A 262 22.59 3.94 28.84
N GLY A 263 21.54 3.15 28.60
CA GLY A 263 20.45 3.49 27.66
C GLY A 263 20.78 3.23 26.18
N GLN A 264 21.87 2.51 25.87
CA GLN A 264 22.20 2.12 24.49
C GLN A 264 21.38 0.90 24.06
N VAL A 265 20.88 0.93 22.83
CA VAL A 265 20.14 -0.19 22.23
C VAL A 265 21.08 -1.36 21.95
N MET A 266 20.84 -2.49 22.63
CA MET A 266 21.58 -3.73 22.41
C MET A 266 20.90 -4.62 21.38
N VAL A 267 19.57 -4.73 21.46
CA VAL A 267 18.74 -5.48 20.51
C VAL A 267 17.50 -4.65 20.21
N PRO A 268 17.28 -4.23 18.95
CA PRO A 268 16.23 -3.27 18.66
C PRO A 268 14.83 -3.87 18.58
N ARG A 269 14.71 -5.19 18.34
CA ARG A 269 13.44 -5.92 18.33
C ARG A 269 13.63 -7.35 18.81
N ILE A 270 12.95 -7.71 19.90
CA ILE A 270 12.84 -9.05 20.47
C ILE A 270 11.36 -9.44 20.47
N GLY A 271 11.05 -10.57 19.84
CA GLY A 271 9.72 -11.16 19.86
C GLY A 271 9.62 -12.26 20.91
N LEU A 272 8.64 -12.17 21.80
CA LEU A 272 8.24 -13.26 22.69
C LEU A 272 7.25 -14.16 21.94
N LEU A 273 7.75 -15.15 21.21
CA LEU A 273 6.91 -15.99 20.36
C LEU A 273 5.99 -16.88 21.22
N PRO A 274 4.74 -17.16 20.79
CA PRO A 274 3.75 -17.88 21.62
C PRO A 274 4.19 -19.28 22.07
N ASP A 275 5.08 -19.94 21.34
CA ASP A 275 5.61 -21.26 21.69
C ASP A 275 6.85 -21.24 22.60
N GLY A 276 7.18 -20.06 23.15
CA GLY A 276 8.26 -19.87 24.11
C GLY A 276 9.61 -19.56 23.49
N ARG A 277 9.74 -19.50 22.16
CA ARG A 277 10.98 -19.06 21.50
C ARG A 277 11.18 -17.54 21.57
N LEU A 278 12.44 -17.12 21.56
CA LEU A 278 12.81 -15.71 21.39
C LEU A 278 13.13 -15.42 19.93
N GLY A 279 12.38 -14.51 19.33
CA GLY A 279 12.58 -14.00 17.97
C GLY A 279 13.37 -12.69 17.95
N GLY A 280 13.97 -12.35 16.81
CA GLY A 280 14.73 -11.12 16.58
C GLY A 280 16.12 -11.10 17.23
N LEU A 281 16.62 -12.27 17.66
CA LEU A 281 17.98 -12.41 18.20
C LEU A 281 18.97 -12.85 17.11
N PRO A 282 20.26 -12.50 17.24
CA PRO A 282 21.32 -13.03 16.38
C PRO A 282 21.42 -14.56 16.47
N GLU A 283 21.83 -15.22 15.38
CA GLU A 283 21.89 -16.70 15.30
C GLU A 283 22.74 -17.36 16.39
N LYS A 284 23.79 -16.69 16.88
CA LYS A 284 24.62 -17.18 17.99
C LYS A 284 23.84 -17.37 19.31
N LEU A 285 22.67 -16.75 19.43
CA LEU A 285 21.73 -16.89 20.54
C LEU A 285 20.49 -17.75 20.16
N SER A 286 20.57 -18.49 19.05
CA SER A 286 19.52 -19.42 18.64
C SER A 286 19.25 -20.50 19.69
N GLY A 287 18.00 -20.92 19.81
CA GLY A 287 17.55 -21.89 20.81
C GLY A 287 17.23 -21.28 22.18
N CYS A 288 17.51 -19.99 22.40
CA CYS A 288 17.05 -19.30 23.60
C CYS A 288 15.51 -19.25 23.65
N SER A 289 14.98 -19.34 24.87
CA SER A 289 13.55 -19.34 25.13
C SER A 289 13.18 -18.35 26.23
N TRP A 290 11.92 -17.95 26.25
CA TRP A 290 11.34 -17.12 27.31
C TRP A 290 10.24 -17.90 28.02
N HIS A 291 10.08 -17.61 29.30
CA HIS A 291 9.02 -18.14 30.14
C HIS A 291 8.53 -17.03 31.06
N ARG A 292 7.26 -17.07 31.41
CA ARG A 292 6.69 -16.15 32.39
C ARG A 292 6.60 -16.82 33.75
N GLN A 293 7.04 -16.14 34.80
CA GLN A 293 6.92 -16.60 36.19
C GLN A 293 6.24 -15.51 37.03
N GLY A 294 4.93 -15.65 37.25
CA GLY A 294 4.14 -14.56 37.83
C GLY A 294 4.06 -13.39 36.85
N ARG A 295 4.49 -12.19 37.29
CA ARG A 295 4.60 -11.01 36.42
C ARG A 295 5.98 -10.84 35.77
N ASP A 296 6.95 -11.68 36.14
CA ASP A 296 8.34 -11.59 35.69
C ASP A 296 8.60 -12.41 34.42
N LEU A 297 9.60 -11.99 33.65
CA LEU A 297 10.09 -12.69 32.47
C LEU A 297 11.40 -13.41 32.79
N LEU A 298 11.50 -14.66 32.34
CA LEU A 298 12.68 -15.49 32.49
C LEU A 298 13.17 -15.93 31.12
N PHE A 299 14.35 -15.48 30.73
CA PHE A 299 15.01 -15.99 29.53
C PHE A 299 15.90 -17.17 29.92
N LYS A 300 15.96 -18.16 29.04
CA LYS A 300 16.77 -19.37 29.17
C LYS A 300 17.62 -19.55 27.92
N ASP A 301 18.80 -20.14 28.09
CA ASP A 301 19.67 -20.52 26.98
C ASP A 301 19.12 -21.73 26.20
N ALA A 302 19.87 -22.18 25.20
CA ALA A 302 19.52 -23.32 24.35
C ALA A 302 19.49 -24.66 25.12
N GLN A 303 20.06 -24.74 26.31
CA GLN A 303 20.01 -25.91 27.19
C GLN A 303 18.85 -25.83 28.19
N GLY A 304 18.07 -24.74 28.16
CA GLY A 304 16.96 -24.50 29.08
C GLY A 304 17.41 -23.98 30.45
N VAL A 305 18.67 -23.58 30.60
CA VAL A 305 19.18 -23.01 31.85
C VAL A 305 18.81 -21.53 31.90
N PRO A 306 18.18 -21.05 32.99
CA PRO A 306 17.91 -19.63 33.16
C PRO A 306 19.20 -18.81 33.18
N TRP A 307 19.26 -17.76 32.37
CA TRP A 307 20.44 -16.90 32.24
C TRP A 307 20.15 -15.42 32.46
N LEU A 308 18.90 -14.97 32.24
CA LEU A 308 18.47 -13.59 32.46
C LEU A 308 17.04 -13.60 33.02
N ARG A 309 16.85 -12.91 34.14
CA ARG A 309 15.54 -12.70 34.77
C ARG A 309 15.22 -11.22 34.73
N PHE A 310 14.00 -10.88 34.34
CA PHE A 310 13.51 -9.51 34.28
C PHE A 310 12.31 -9.32 35.19
N TYR A 311 12.37 -8.28 36.01
CA TYR A 311 11.33 -7.87 36.94
C TYR A 311 10.51 -6.75 36.33
N LEU A 312 9.18 -6.84 36.45
CA LEU A 312 8.28 -5.79 35.99
C LEU A 312 8.51 -4.49 36.80
N GLN A 313 8.66 -3.37 36.11
CA GLN A 313 8.78 -2.03 36.68
C GLN A 313 7.91 -1.04 35.90
N SER A 314 7.76 0.18 36.41
CA SER A 314 6.99 1.23 35.71
C SER A 314 7.56 1.45 34.30
N GLY A 315 6.75 1.19 33.28
CA GLY A 315 7.09 1.40 31.87
C GLY A 315 7.85 0.25 31.18
N GLY A 316 8.16 -0.86 31.85
CA GLY A 316 8.86 -1.98 31.20
C GLY A 316 9.41 -3.04 32.16
N TYR A 317 10.49 -3.68 31.75
CA TYR A 317 11.12 -4.77 32.50
C TYR A 317 12.59 -4.46 32.73
N LYS A 318 13.11 -4.75 33.93
CA LYS A 318 14.52 -4.54 34.27
C LYS A 318 15.17 -5.84 34.70
N SER A 319 16.38 -6.12 34.21
CA SER A 319 17.09 -7.36 34.51
C SER A 319 17.50 -7.44 35.99
N GLU A 320 17.69 -8.65 36.48
CA GLU A 320 18.31 -8.93 37.78
C GLU A 320 19.72 -8.34 37.82
N GLY A 321 19.98 -7.46 38.80
CA GLY A 321 21.22 -6.67 38.85
C GLY A 321 21.15 -5.33 38.10
N GLY A 322 20.12 -5.12 37.27
CA GLY A 322 19.76 -3.83 36.69
C GLY A 322 20.58 -3.40 35.47
N GLY A 323 21.32 -4.31 34.85
CA GLY A 323 22.20 -4.04 33.71
C GLY A 323 21.49 -3.88 32.37
N GLU A 324 20.27 -4.40 32.24
CA GLU A 324 19.49 -4.41 31.00
C GLU A 324 18.04 -4.01 31.27
N THR A 325 17.42 -3.34 30.30
CA THR A 325 16.02 -2.94 30.34
C THR A 325 15.32 -3.39 29.06
N LEU A 326 14.16 -4.04 29.19
CA LEU A 326 13.25 -4.28 28.08
C LEU A 326 12.18 -3.19 28.05
N VAL A 327 12.13 -2.47 26.94
CA VAL A 327 11.14 -1.42 26.69
C VAL A 327 10.11 -1.94 25.68
N PRO A 328 8.80 -1.79 25.95
CA PRO A 328 7.77 -2.15 24.98
C PRO A 328 7.89 -1.30 23.72
N ILE A 329 7.78 -1.96 22.56
CA ILE A 329 7.79 -1.29 21.25
C ILE A 329 6.53 -1.62 20.45
N MET A 330 6.18 -0.73 19.53
CA MET A 330 5.30 -1.04 18.39
C MET A 330 6.09 -1.86 17.37
N ASP A 331 5.43 -2.70 16.58
CA ASP A 331 6.11 -3.30 15.42
C ASP A 331 6.27 -2.27 14.29
N PHE A 332 7.00 -2.62 13.25
CA PHE A 332 7.11 -1.78 12.06
C PHE A 332 5.72 -1.56 11.43
N PRO A 333 5.39 -0.33 11.03
CA PRO A 333 4.08 -0.04 10.45
C PRO A 333 3.90 -0.80 9.14
N LEU A 334 2.73 -1.39 8.96
CA LEU A 334 2.32 -1.98 7.69
C LEU A 334 1.84 -0.89 6.72
N PRO A 335 2.03 -1.08 5.40
CA PRO A 335 1.43 -0.19 4.43
C PRO A 335 -0.09 -0.23 4.53
N PHE A 336 -0.76 0.83 4.04
CA PHE A 336 -2.20 0.88 3.99
C PHE A 336 -2.75 -0.32 3.20
N PRO A 337 -3.80 -0.99 3.71
CA PRO A 337 -4.30 -2.19 3.08
C PRO A 337 -4.90 -1.88 1.72
N VAL A 338 -4.62 -2.73 0.74
CA VAL A 338 -5.32 -2.73 -0.56
C VAL A 338 -6.16 -3.99 -0.64
N PHE A 339 -7.43 -3.82 -1.02
CA PHE A 339 -8.37 -4.92 -1.10
C PHE A 339 -8.41 -5.48 -2.52
N PRO A 340 -8.09 -6.76 -2.74
CA PRO A 340 -8.16 -7.36 -4.06
C PRO A 340 -9.61 -7.50 -4.52
N SER A 341 -9.82 -7.40 -5.83
CA SER A 341 -11.11 -7.72 -6.42
C SER A 341 -11.32 -9.23 -6.39
N VAL A 342 -12.52 -9.65 -5.99
CA VAL A 342 -12.92 -11.07 -5.99
C VAL A 342 -13.38 -11.46 -7.39
N CYS A 343 -12.69 -12.43 -8.00
CA CYS A 343 -13.02 -12.95 -9.32
C CYS A 343 -14.05 -14.10 -9.22
N GLY A 344 -15.25 -13.81 -8.70
CA GLY A 344 -16.39 -14.74 -8.64
C GLY A 344 -16.57 -15.52 -7.31
N LYS A 345 -17.64 -16.33 -7.20
CA LYS A 345 -17.91 -17.19 -6.02
C LYS A 345 -17.41 -18.61 -6.27
N MET A 346 -16.30 -19.02 -5.66
CA MET A 346 -15.72 -20.37 -5.77
C MET A 346 -14.86 -20.71 -4.52
N PRO A 347 -14.49 -21.99 -4.29
CA PRO A 347 -14.24 -22.51 -2.94
C PRO A 347 -13.02 -21.88 -2.27
N GLN A 348 -13.16 -21.54 -0.98
CA GLN A 348 -12.03 -21.15 -0.12
C GLN A 348 -11.18 -22.40 0.16
N ARG A 349 -10.11 -22.58 -0.61
CA ARG A 349 -9.14 -23.64 -0.34
C ARG A 349 -8.34 -23.28 0.90
N ARG A 350 -7.54 -24.23 1.42
CA ARG A 350 -6.76 -24.01 2.65
C ARG A 350 -5.49 -23.20 2.44
N ASN A 351 -5.00 -23.10 1.21
CA ASN A 351 -3.70 -22.52 0.89
C ASN A 351 -3.82 -21.40 -0.15
N LEU A 352 -2.88 -20.45 -0.15
CA LEU A 352 -2.86 -19.31 -1.06
C LEU A 352 -1.50 -19.18 -1.75
N VAL A 353 -1.50 -18.85 -3.03
CA VAL A 353 -0.34 -18.37 -3.78
C VAL A 353 -0.58 -16.90 -4.11
N ILE A 354 0.32 -16.00 -3.70
CA ILE A 354 0.30 -14.58 -4.07
C ILE A 354 1.47 -14.32 -5.01
N VAL A 355 1.19 -14.09 -6.28
CA VAL A 355 2.22 -13.75 -7.27
C VAL A 355 2.16 -12.27 -7.60
N ARG A 356 3.34 -11.65 -7.63
CA ARG A 356 3.51 -10.30 -8.15
C ARG A 356 3.77 -10.34 -9.65
N ALA A 357 2.73 -10.33 -10.48
CA ALA A 357 2.84 -10.66 -11.90
C ALA A 357 2.86 -9.45 -12.84
N GLY A 358 3.70 -9.52 -13.87
CA GLY A 358 3.65 -8.64 -15.04
C GLY A 358 3.24 -9.37 -16.32
N PRO A 359 3.31 -8.70 -17.49
CA PRO A 359 2.94 -9.27 -18.79
C PRO A 359 3.73 -10.54 -19.15
N SER A 360 4.96 -10.65 -18.64
CA SER A 360 5.88 -11.77 -18.92
C SER A 360 5.87 -12.82 -17.81
N SER A 361 4.89 -12.79 -16.90
CA SER A 361 4.84 -13.73 -15.77
C SER A 361 4.54 -15.15 -16.23
N LEU A 362 5.17 -16.13 -15.58
CA LEU A 362 5.01 -17.56 -15.85
C LEU A 362 3.87 -18.22 -15.06
N HIS A 363 3.18 -17.48 -14.18
CA HIS A 363 2.13 -18.04 -13.32
C HIS A 363 0.99 -18.77 -14.05
N PRO A 364 0.58 -18.42 -15.30
CA PRO A 364 -0.45 -19.20 -15.99
C PRO A 364 -0.06 -20.67 -16.19
N GLN A 365 1.24 -20.95 -16.34
CA GLN A 365 1.76 -22.31 -16.51
C GLN A 365 1.56 -23.19 -15.27
N TRP A 366 1.42 -22.58 -14.09
CA TRP A 366 1.21 -23.33 -12.85
C TRP A 366 -0.17 -24.01 -12.81
N LEU A 367 -1.11 -23.55 -13.64
CA LEU A 367 -2.45 -24.11 -13.80
C LEU A 367 -2.52 -25.17 -14.91
N GLU A 368 -1.51 -25.25 -15.77
CA GLU A 368 -1.49 -26.20 -16.89
C GLU A 368 -1.40 -27.64 -16.38
N GLY A 369 -2.28 -28.51 -16.90
CA GLY A 369 -2.28 -29.94 -16.58
C GLY A 369 -2.71 -30.31 -15.15
N LEU A 370 -3.21 -29.35 -14.36
CA LEU A 370 -3.77 -29.59 -13.04
C LEU A 370 -5.30 -29.43 -13.08
N ALA A 371 -6.05 -30.49 -12.77
CA ALA A 371 -7.51 -30.39 -12.72
C ALA A 371 -7.95 -29.47 -11.56
N PRO A 372 -9.03 -28.67 -11.72
CA PRO A 372 -9.49 -27.74 -10.67
C PRO A 372 -9.76 -28.39 -9.31
N GLU A 373 -10.19 -29.66 -9.30
CA GLU A 373 -10.43 -30.49 -8.12
C GLU A 373 -9.16 -31.05 -7.46
N GLU A 374 -8.06 -31.14 -8.20
CA GLU A 374 -6.75 -31.57 -7.68
C GLU A 374 -5.98 -30.38 -7.06
N ARG A 375 -6.33 -29.15 -7.45
CA ARG A 375 -5.68 -27.93 -6.93
C ARG A 375 -6.09 -27.67 -5.48
N THR A 376 -5.10 -27.59 -4.58
CA THR A 376 -5.30 -27.41 -3.14
C THR A 376 -5.06 -25.98 -2.65
N TRP A 377 -4.89 -25.03 -3.57
CA TRP A 377 -4.53 -23.63 -3.30
C TRP A 377 -5.27 -22.64 -4.20
N ASP A 378 -5.57 -21.47 -3.67
CA ASP A 378 -6.12 -20.33 -4.41
C ASP A 378 -5.00 -19.43 -4.92
N LEU A 379 -5.26 -18.65 -5.97
CA LEU A 379 -4.30 -17.78 -6.61
C LEU A 379 -4.74 -16.31 -6.49
N CYS A 380 -3.86 -15.49 -5.92
CA CYS A 380 -3.95 -14.04 -5.95
C CYS A 380 -2.90 -13.46 -6.89
N VAL A 381 -3.35 -12.74 -7.91
CA VAL A 381 -2.50 -12.06 -8.88
C VAL A 381 -2.43 -10.57 -8.54
N SER A 382 -1.30 -10.16 -7.94
CA SER A 382 -0.93 -8.75 -7.78
C SER A 382 -0.25 -8.27 -9.06
N TYR A 383 -1.03 -7.70 -9.97
CA TYR A 383 -0.61 -7.38 -11.33
C TYR A 383 0.04 -6.00 -11.44
N TYR A 384 1.07 -5.82 -12.28
CA TYR A 384 1.71 -4.50 -12.55
C TYR A 384 1.73 -4.04 -14.00
N GLY A 385 1.06 -4.78 -14.89
CA GLY A 385 0.93 -4.36 -16.27
C GLY A 385 -0.18 -3.33 -16.47
N THR A 386 -0.71 -3.26 -17.67
CA THR A 386 -1.77 -2.29 -18.01
C THR A 386 -3.15 -2.75 -17.53
N GLU A 387 -4.11 -1.83 -17.44
CA GLU A 387 -5.52 -2.17 -17.16
C GLU A 387 -6.12 -3.11 -18.23
N SER A 388 -5.70 -2.96 -19.48
CA SER A 388 -6.20 -3.79 -20.58
C SER A 388 -5.67 -5.23 -20.52
N GLU A 389 -4.48 -5.44 -19.97
CA GLU A 389 -3.96 -6.77 -19.66
C GLU A 389 -4.62 -7.32 -18.40
N PHE A 390 -4.75 -6.49 -17.36
CA PHE A 390 -5.40 -6.86 -16.10
C PHE A 390 -6.83 -7.36 -16.28
N SER A 391 -7.62 -6.67 -17.09
CA SER A 391 -9.01 -7.06 -17.41
C SER A 391 -9.12 -8.38 -18.19
N ARG A 392 -8.01 -8.91 -18.70
CA ARG A 392 -7.94 -10.20 -19.40
C ARG A 392 -7.39 -11.34 -18.53
N LEU A 393 -7.00 -11.05 -17.28
CA LEU A 393 -6.54 -12.10 -16.36
C LEU A 393 -7.66 -13.11 -16.10
N ASP A 394 -7.30 -14.37 -16.12
CA ASP A 394 -8.17 -15.51 -15.83
C ASP A 394 -7.46 -16.51 -14.89
N GLY A 395 -8.18 -17.57 -14.50
CA GLY A 395 -7.58 -18.66 -13.71
C GLY A 395 -7.19 -18.33 -12.27
N CYS A 396 -7.50 -17.12 -11.77
CA CYS A 396 -7.21 -16.69 -10.41
C CYS A 396 -8.48 -16.37 -9.60
N GLU A 397 -8.41 -16.57 -8.29
CA GLU A 397 -9.50 -16.24 -7.35
C GLU A 397 -9.50 -14.76 -6.97
N TYR A 398 -8.32 -14.15 -6.92
CA TYR A 398 -8.14 -12.75 -6.56
C TYR A 398 -7.24 -12.06 -7.57
N ALA A 399 -7.63 -10.88 -8.01
CA ALA A 399 -6.81 -10.05 -8.88
C ALA A 399 -6.81 -8.61 -8.37
N ILE A 400 -5.65 -7.97 -8.46
CA ILE A 400 -5.50 -6.57 -8.09
C ILE A 400 -4.46 -5.88 -8.97
N LEU A 401 -4.76 -4.65 -9.39
CA LEU A 401 -3.84 -3.84 -10.18
C LEU A 401 -3.01 -2.93 -9.27
N GLN A 402 -1.70 -3.15 -9.22
CA GLN A 402 -0.74 -2.44 -8.37
C GLN A 402 0.48 -1.97 -9.19
N ASN A 403 0.35 -1.01 -10.10
CA ASN A 403 1.37 -0.77 -11.17
C ASN A 403 2.71 -0.13 -10.75
N LYS A 404 2.95 0.14 -9.46
CA LYS A 404 4.10 0.99 -9.02
C LYS A 404 4.88 0.47 -7.82
N GLU A 405 4.39 -0.57 -7.15
CA GLU A 405 5.03 -1.15 -5.96
C GLU A 405 5.90 -2.34 -6.35
N ARG A 406 7.08 -2.46 -5.72
CA ARG A 406 7.88 -3.70 -5.82
C ARG A 406 7.18 -4.83 -5.05
N LYS A 407 7.63 -6.07 -5.26
CA LYS A 407 7.00 -7.30 -4.72
C LYS A 407 6.59 -7.19 -3.26
N TRP A 408 7.53 -6.85 -2.38
CA TRP A 408 7.30 -6.93 -0.93
C TRP A 408 6.34 -5.88 -0.37
N PRO A 409 6.50 -4.58 -0.69
CA PRO A 409 5.48 -3.58 -0.32
C PRO A 409 4.09 -3.92 -0.87
N ALA A 410 4.01 -4.37 -2.13
CA ALA A 410 2.73 -4.72 -2.76
C ALA A 410 2.02 -5.88 -2.06
N ILE A 411 2.77 -6.93 -1.72
CA ILE A 411 2.24 -8.09 -1.00
C ILE A 411 1.88 -7.71 0.45
N ALA A 412 2.69 -6.89 1.12
CA ALA A 412 2.42 -6.46 2.49
C ALA A 412 1.08 -5.71 2.59
N ALA A 413 0.75 -4.90 1.59
CA ALA A 413 -0.52 -4.18 1.52
C ALA A 413 -1.74 -5.11 1.37
N LEU A 414 -1.57 -6.32 0.82
CA LEU A 414 -2.64 -7.33 0.75
C LEU A 414 -2.86 -8.07 2.07
N LEU A 415 -1.88 -8.03 2.97
CA LEU A 415 -1.82 -8.82 4.19
C LEU A 415 -1.99 -7.97 5.46
N GLY A 416 -2.60 -6.78 5.37
CA GLY A 416 -2.90 -5.96 6.57
C GLY A 416 -3.70 -6.69 7.65
N GLU A 417 -3.86 -6.07 8.83
CA GLU A 417 -4.48 -6.71 10.02
C GLU A 417 -5.84 -7.37 9.74
N ASP A 418 -6.70 -6.69 8.96
CA ASP A 418 -8.03 -7.16 8.57
C ASP A 418 -8.06 -7.91 7.24
N SER A 419 -6.91 -8.38 6.74
CA SER A 419 -6.84 -9.06 5.45
C SER A 419 -7.75 -10.29 5.43
N ALA A 420 -8.54 -10.37 4.36
CA ALA A 420 -9.33 -11.55 4.06
C ALA A 420 -8.46 -12.80 3.90
N PHE A 421 -7.15 -12.68 3.68
CA PHE A 421 -6.25 -13.83 3.49
C PHE A 421 -5.83 -14.53 4.78
N TRP A 422 -6.17 -14.00 5.96
CA TRP A 422 -5.83 -14.67 7.22
C TRP A 422 -6.60 -15.97 7.49
N HIS A 423 -7.57 -16.35 6.64
CA HIS A 423 -8.21 -17.66 6.71
C HIS A 423 -7.35 -18.79 6.11
N TYR A 424 -6.37 -18.49 5.25
CA TYR A 424 -5.46 -19.47 4.70
C TYR A 424 -4.47 -19.98 5.75
N ASP A 425 -4.14 -21.26 5.68
CA ASP A 425 -3.18 -21.91 6.59
C ASP A 425 -1.73 -21.67 6.14
N TYR A 426 -1.49 -21.63 4.82
CA TYR A 426 -0.17 -21.42 4.23
C TYR A 426 -0.24 -20.48 3.03
N VAL A 427 0.78 -19.63 2.88
CA VAL A 427 0.88 -18.63 1.81
C VAL A 427 2.23 -18.71 1.12
N MET A 428 2.23 -18.98 -0.19
CA MET A 428 3.40 -18.98 -1.06
C MET A 428 3.50 -17.65 -1.81
N MET A 429 4.70 -17.07 -1.90
CA MET A 429 4.93 -15.78 -2.57
C MET A 429 6.03 -15.89 -3.64
N PRO A 430 5.78 -16.60 -4.75
CA PRO A 430 6.75 -16.77 -5.83
C PRO A 430 7.01 -15.48 -6.62
N ASP A 431 8.23 -15.34 -7.13
CA ASP A 431 8.59 -14.41 -8.18
C ASP A 431 7.89 -14.81 -9.49
N ASP A 432 7.73 -13.83 -10.36
CA ASP A 432 6.89 -13.96 -11.55
C ASP A 432 7.56 -14.74 -12.69
N ASP A 433 8.83 -15.09 -12.54
CA ASP A 433 9.67 -15.79 -13.51
C ASP A 433 10.03 -17.23 -13.09
N LEU A 434 9.33 -17.74 -12.08
CA LEU A 434 9.46 -19.11 -11.64
C LEU A 434 8.56 -20.05 -12.45
N ALA A 435 9.16 -21.01 -13.14
CA ALA A 435 8.41 -22.11 -13.75
C ALA A 435 8.30 -23.27 -12.75
N MET A 436 7.06 -23.65 -12.44
CA MET A 436 6.69 -24.73 -11.52
C MET A 436 5.47 -25.47 -12.08
N THR A 437 5.31 -26.74 -11.72
CA THR A 437 4.05 -27.44 -11.98
C THR A 437 3.07 -27.21 -10.83
N GLY A 438 1.77 -27.21 -11.12
CA GLY A 438 0.75 -27.15 -10.06
C GLY A 438 0.84 -28.32 -9.07
N ALA A 439 1.34 -29.47 -9.50
CA ALA A 439 1.61 -30.64 -8.64
C ALA A 439 2.76 -30.40 -7.66
N ASP A 440 3.81 -29.68 -8.06
CA ASP A 440 4.90 -29.29 -7.16
C ASP A 440 4.42 -28.26 -6.13
N ILE A 441 3.58 -27.30 -6.53
CA ILE A 441 2.96 -26.35 -5.59
C ILE A 441 2.08 -27.09 -4.57
N ASN A 442 1.23 -28.02 -5.02
CA ASN A 442 0.46 -28.90 -4.13
C ASN A 442 1.36 -29.66 -3.14
N ARG A 443 2.49 -30.21 -3.63
CA ARG A 443 3.45 -30.94 -2.79
C ARG A 443 4.12 -30.05 -1.75
N CYS A 444 4.49 -28.82 -2.10
CA CYS A 444 5.01 -27.84 -1.16
C CYS A 444 4.05 -27.62 0.01
N PHE A 445 2.77 -27.35 -0.27
CA PHE A 445 1.77 -27.17 0.78
C PHE A 445 1.53 -28.43 1.62
N ALA A 446 1.52 -29.62 1.01
CA ALA A 446 1.40 -30.88 1.74
C ALA A 446 2.57 -31.08 2.73
N ILE A 447 3.79 -30.78 2.31
CA ILE A 447 5.00 -30.91 3.13
C ILE A 447 5.04 -29.87 4.25
N MET A 448 4.61 -28.63 3.98
CA MET A 448 4.44 -27.62 5.04
C MET A 448 3.52 -28.13 6.16
N ALA A 449 2.39 -28.74 5.79
CA ALA A 449 1.42 -29.27 6.73
C ALA A 449 1.93 -30.52 7.48
N GLU A 450 2.52 -31.47 6.75
CA GLU A 450 3.02 -32.74 7.32
C GLU A 450 4.13 -32.52 8.35
N TYR A 451 5.10 -31.66 8.04
CA TYR A 451 6.27 -31.40 8.88
C TYR A 451 6.10 -30.17 9.78
N LYS A 452 4.93 -29.51 9.75
CA LYS A 452 4.62 -28.31 10.54
C LYS A 452 5.67 -27.22 10.37
N LEU A 453 6.05 -26.99 9.12
CA LEU A 453 7.03 -25.97 8.77
C LEU A 453 6.44 -24.57 8.94
N GLU A 454 7.29 -23.63 9.33
CA GLU A 454 6.95 -22.22 9.49
C GLU A 454 7.30 -21.42 8.25
N LEU A 455 8.42 -21.75 7.61
CA LEU A 455 8.94 -21.10 6.42
C LEU A 455 9.68 -22.13 5.55
N ALA A 456 9.37 -22.20 4.26
CA ALA A 456 10.07 -23.08 3.34
C ALA A 456 10.16 -22.48 1.94
N GLN A 457 10.87 -23.16 1.05
CA GLN A 457 10.73 -23.00 -0.40
C GLN A 457 10.96 -24.33 -1.12
N PRO A 458 10.40 -24.54 -2.33
CA PRO A 458 10.87 -25.59 -3.23
C PRO A 458 12.37 -25.44 -3.52
N ALA A 459 13.03 -26.55 -3.80
CA ALA A 459 14.42 -26.52 -4.23
C ALA A 459 14.57 -26.00 -5.66
N LEU A 460 15.73 -25.41 -5.95
CA LEU A 460 16.14 -25.09 -7.31
C LEU A 460 16.85 -26.29 -7.95
N PRO A 461 16.62 -26.59 -9.24
CA PRO A 461 17.26 -27.73 -9.87
C PRO A 461 18.78 -27.48 -9.98
N ALA A 462 19.56 -28.43 -9.46
CA ALA A 462 21.02 -28.39 -9.62
C ALA A 462 21.41 -28.58 -11.10
N ASN A 463 22.46 -27.89 -11.56
CA ASN A 463 23.15 -28.15 -12.83
C ASN A 463 22.30 -28.06 -14.12
N THR A 464 21.27 -27.21 -14.15
CA THR A 464 20.53 -26.93 -15.40
C THR A 464 20.91 -25.54 -15.91
N PRO A 465 21.45 -25.37 -17.13
CA PRO A 465 21.85 -24.05 -17.67
C PRO A 465 20.72 -23.01 -17.73
N ARG A 466 19.47 -23.45 -17.51
CA ARG A 466 18.24 -22.67 -17.62
C ARG A 466 17.70 -22.17 -16.27
N SER A 467 18.26 -22.59 -15.13
CA SER A 467 17.84 -22.13 -13.81
C SER A 467 18.97 -21.39 -13.11
N GLN A 468 18.70 -20.17 -12.64
CA GLN A 468 19.65 -19.34 -11.91
C GLN A 468 19.51 -19.59 -10.41
N TYR A 469 20.55 -19.31 -9.62
CA TYR A 469 20.52 -19.41 -8.16
C TYR A 469 21.61 -18.53 -7.53
N SER A 470 21.38 -18.07 -6.29
CA SER A 470 22.33 -17.26 -5.53
C SER A 470 23.09 -18.06 -4.46
N HIS A 471 22.47 -19.14 -3.95
CA HIS A 471 22.96 -19.88 -2.79
C HIS A 471 22.89 -21.40 -3.02
N ASP A 472 24.03 -22.10 -2.95
CA ASP A 472 24.08 -23.57 -3.12
C ASP A 472 23.14 -24.33 -2.17
N LEU A 473 22.81 -23.75 -1.02
CA LEU A 473 21.89 -24.34 -0.04
C LEU A 473 20.49 -24.59 -0.63
N THR A 474 20.04 -23.75 -1.57
CA THR A 474 18.71 -23.82 -2.19
C THR A 474 18.64 -24.85 -3.32
N LEU A 475 19.78 -25.38 -3.77
CA LEU A 475 19.84 -26.40 -4.81
C LEU A 475 19.30 -27.75 -4.33
N GLN A 476 18.62 -28.45 -5.21
CA GLN A 476 17.98 -29.74 -4.97
C GLN A 476 19.00 -30.81 -4.61
N ARG A 477 18.71 -31.55 -3.55
CA ARG A 477 19.42 -32.76 -3.16
C ARG A 477 18.51 -33.98 -3.32
N MET A 478 18.72 -34.70 -4.42
CA MET A 478 17.99 -35.91 -4.76
C MET A 478 18.01 -36.94 -3.61
N GLY A 479 16.91 -37.66 -3.45
CA GLY A 479 16.75 -38.67 -2.40
C GLY A 479 16.30 -38.09 -1.04
N ASN A 480 15.94 -36.82 -0.97
CA ASN A 480 15.31 -36.22 0.21
C ASN A 480 13.90 -35.71 -0.11
N VAL A 481 13.03 -35.72 0.90
CA VAL A 481 11.76 -34.99 0.90
C VAL A 481 12.04 -33.50 1.10
N LEU A 482 12.83 -33.18 2.13
CA LEU A 482 13.23 -31.83 2.52
C LEU A 482 14.55 -31.84 3.32
N ARG A 483 15.15 -30.66 3.46
CA ARG A 483 16.25 -30.35 4.38
C ARG A 483 15.88 -29.19 5.28
N TYR A 484 16.14 -29.31 6.57
CA TYR A 484 16.01 -28.20 7.49
C TYR A 484 17.21 -27.26 7.35
N THR A 485 16.95 -25.97 7.30
CA THR A 485 17.97 -24.95 7.00
C THR A 485 17.82 -23.70 7.88
N SER A 486 18.84 -22.85 7.87
CA SER A 486 18.77 -21.51 8.48
C SER A 486 18.23 -20.43 7.53
N PHE A 487 17.81 -20.78 6.31
CA PHE A 487 17.61 -19.82 5.23
C PHE A 487 16.60 -20.29 4.19
N VAL A 488 15.80 -19.34 3.69
CA VAL A 488 14.89 -19.44 2.55
C VAL A 488 15.01 -18.15 1.75
N GLU A 489 15.17 -18.28 0.43
CA GLU A 489 15.38 -17.13 -0.46
C GLU A 489 14.06 -16.40 -0.74
N VAL A 490 14.15 -15.08 -0.91
CA VAL A 490 13.00 -14.19 -1.19
C VAL A 490 12.27 -14.49 -2.50
N MET A 491 12.87 -15.26 -3.41
CA MET A 491 12.25 -15.56 -4.70
C MET A 491 10.95 -16.37 -4.54
N THR A 492 10.87 -17.29 -3.57
CA THR A 492 9.68 -18.17 -3.45
C THR A 492 9.42 -18.70 -2.04
N PRO A 493 9.39 -17.82 -1.03
CA PRO A 493 9.10 -18.25 0.32
C PRO A 493 7.64 -18.69 0.45
N LEU A 494 7.46 -19.68 1.31
CA LEU A 494 6.20 -20.29 1.68
C LEU A 494 6.10 -20.28 3.20
N PHE A 495 5.15 -19.52 3.74
CA PHE A 495 4.98 -19.35 5.17
C PHE A 495 3.74 -20.10 5.67
N SER A 496 3.81 -20.59 6.92
CA SER A 496 2.60 -20.77 7.74
C SER A 496 1.97 -19.42 8.05
N ARG A 497 0.66 -19.37 8.27
CA ARG A 497 -0.05 -18.14 8.68
C ARG A 497 0.61 -17.46 9.87
N GLU A 498 0.95 -18.21 10.90
CA GLU A 498 1.50 -17.66 12.14
C GLU A 498 2.88 -17.06 11.91
N ALA A 499 3.76 -17.77 11.18
CA ALA A 499 5.06 -17.24 10.80
C ALA A 499 4.96 -16.00 9.89
N LEU A 500 3.99 -15.99 8.98
CA LEU A 500 3.74 -14.85 8.11
C LEU A 500 3.34 -13.62 8.93
N ARG A 501 2.47 -13.74 9.95
CA ARG A 501 2.10 -12.61 10.82
C ARG A 501 3.31 -12.02 11.55
N GLU A 502 4.22 -12.86 12.04
CA GLU A 502 5.44 -12.40 12.71
C GLU A 502 6.43 -11.70 11.77
N CYS A 503 6.54 -12.19 10.52
CA CYS A 503 7.49 -11.67 9.54
C CYS A 503 6.95 -10.50 8.70
N LEU A 504 5.63 -10.36 8.55
CA LEU A 504 4.99 -9.37 7.69
C LEU A 504 5.46 -7.92 7.94
N PRO A 505 5.63 -7.44 9.20
CA PRO A 505 6.16 -6.09 9.47
C PRO A 505 7.52 -5.81 8.82
N SER A 506 8.31 -6.85 8.53
CA SER A 506 9.61 -6.68 7.85
C SER A 506 9.50 -6.38 6.35
N PHE A 507 8.39 -6.70 5.69
CA PHE A 507 8.29 -6.67 4.22
C PHE A 507 8.49 -5.26 3.64
N GLY A 508 8.08 -4.22 4.38
CA GLY A 508 8.26 -2.82 3.97
C GLY A 508 9.67 -2.26 4.21
N LEU A 509 10.55 -3.01 4.88
CA LEU A 509 11.88 -2.51 5.28
C LEU A 509 12.91 -2.57 4.14
N SER A 510 12.67 -3.40 3.11
CA SER A 510 13.55 -3.58 1.96
C SER A 510 12.80 -3.32 0.65
N ARG A 511 13.28 -2.36 -0.14
CA ARG A 511 12.66 -2.01 -1.44
C ARG A 511 13.01 -3.02 -2.52
N SER A 512 14.22 -3.57 -2.45
CA SER A 512 14.72 -4.63 -3.34
C SER A 512 14.26 -6.03 -2.91
N GLY A 513 13.87 -6.20 -1.65
CA GLY A 513 13.63 -7.50 -1.00
C GLY A 513 14.88 -8.12 -0.38
N TRP A 514 16.09 -7.67 -0.76
CA TRP A 514 17.32 -8.20 -0.19
C TRP A 514 17.39 -7.91 1.31
N GLY A 515 17.88 -8.88 2.08
CA GLY A 515 17.94 -8.79 3.54
C GLY A 515 16.78 -9.51 4.24
N LEU A 516 15.61 -9.62 3.61
CA LEU A 516 14.43 -10.23 4.23
C LEU A 516 14.63 -11.73 4.51
N ASP A 517 15.24 -12.43 3.56
CA ASP A 517 15.68 -13.83 3.65
C ASP A 517 16.63 -14.10 4.82
N TRP A 518 17.47 -13.13 5.20
CA TRP A 518 18.31 -13.21 6.40
C TRP A 518 17.55 -12.89 7.70
N VAL A 519 16.52 -12.04 7.62
CA VAL A 519 15.79 -11.53 8.77
C VAL A 519 14.69 -12.49 9.24
N TRP A 520 13.97 -13.14 8.32
CA TRP A 520 12.86 -14.03 8.71
C TRP A 520 13.27 -15.17 9.64
N PRO A 521 14.39 -15.90 9.40
CA PRO A 521 14.85 -16.93 10.33
C PRO A 521 15.10 -16.37 11.73
N SER A 522 15.65 -15.16 11.85
CA SER A 522 15.85 -14.49 13.15
C SER A 522 14.54 -14.11 13.81
N ILE A 523 13.58 -13.51 13.08
CA ILE A 523 12.25 -13.19 13.60
C ILE A 523 11.56 -14.45 14.16
N LEU A 524 11.72 -15.59 13.50
CA LEU A 524 11.15 -16.88 13.91
C LEU A 524 11.98 -17.59 15.01
N GLY A 525 13.10 -17.01 15.45
CA GLY A 525 13.95 -17.56 16.52
C GLY A 525 14.86 -18.71 16.08
N TYR A 526 15.18 -18.80 14.78
CA TYR A 526 16.03 -19.83 14.17
C TYR A 526 15.66 -21.28 14.55
N PRO A 527 14.41 -21.71 14.32
CA PRO A 527 14.01 -23.09 14.63
C PRO A 527 14.73 -24.08 13.73
N ARG A 528 15.39 -25.07 14.33
CA ARG A 528 16.22 -26.05 13.59
C ARG A 528 15.44 -27.09 12.78
N ASN A 529 14.12 -27.16 12.96
CA ASN A 529 13.26 -28.17 12.35
C ASN A 529 11.95 -27.61 11.79
N ARG A 530 11.90 -26.30 11.53
CA ARG A 530 10.69 -25.63 10.97
C ARG A 530 10.97 -24.70 9.79
N ILE A 531 12.25 -24.47 9.46
CA ILE A 531 12.66 -23.77 8.24
C ILE A 531 13.29 -24.78 7.30
N ALA A 532 12.89 -24.83 6.03
CA ALA A 532 13.33 -25.89 5.13
C ALA A 532 13.44 -25.53 3.64
N ILE A 533 14.29 -26.28 2.94
CA ILE A 533 14.27 -26.42 1.48
C ILE A 533 13.58 -27.75 1.15
N ILE A 534 12.55 -27.72 0.32
CA ILE A 534 11.76 -28.89 -0.07
C ILE A 534 12.38 -29.50 -1.34
N ASP A 535 13.17 -30.57 -1.18
CA ASP A 535 13.89 -31.21 -2.30
C ASP A 535 12.99 -32.03 -3.23
N SER A 536 11.82 -32.45 -2.76
CA SER A 536 10.85 -33.24 -3.54
C SER A 536 9.94 -32.41 -4.45
N ALA A 537 10.07 -31.08 -4.44
CA ALA A 537 9.40 -30.14 -5.33
C ALA A 537 10.43 -29.17 -5.92
N VAL A 538 10.25 -28.76 -7.17
CA VAL A 538 11.24 -27.96 -7.91
C VAL A 538 10.64 -26.69 -8.47
N ALA A 539 11.37 -25.58 -8.34
CA ALA A 539 11.10 -24.32 -9.03
C ALA A 539 12.27 -23.96 -9.95
N TYR A 540 11.99 -23.65 -11.22
CA TYR A 540 13.02 -23.21 -12.17
C TYR A 540 13.04 -21.68 -12.24
N HIS A 541 14.16 -21.07 -11.88
CA HIS A 541 14.34 -19.60 -11.91
C HIS A 541 14.86 -19.15 -13.28
N THR A 542 13.97 -18.64 -14.12
CA THR A 542 14.21 -18.55 -15.56
C THR A 542 14.94 -17.29 -16.03
N ARG A 543 15.07 -16.25 -15.19
CA ARG A 543 15.81 -15.02 -15.53
C ARG A 543 17.06 -14.84 -14.68
N PRO A 544 18.08 -14.09 -15.17
CA PRO A 544 19.28 -13.76 -14.40
C PRO A 544 18.97 -13.03 -13.09
N VAL A 545 19.66 -13.43 -12.02
CA VAL A 545 19.62 -12.72 -10.74
C VAL A 545 20.03 -11.26 -10.94
N GLY A 546 19.22 -10.34 -10.42
CA GLY A 546 19.50 -8.90 -10.41
C GLY A 546 19.34 -8.18 -11.74
N SER A 547 18.52 -8.70 -12.65
CA SER A 547 18.25 -8.10 -13.96
C SER A 547 17.32 -6.86 -13.94
N ASP A 548 16.72 -6.47 -12.80
CA ASP A 548 15.81 -5.32 -12.73
C ASP A 548 15.86 -4.54 -11.38
N TYR A 549 17.00 -3.89 -11.11
CA TYR A 549 17.16 -2.99 -9.96
C TYR A 549 17.38 -1.52 -10.35
N ALA A 550 16.84 -1.07 -11.49
CA ALA A 550 17.07 0.29 -11.97
C ALA A 550 16.78 1.35 -10.87
N GLY A 551 17.84 2.04 -10.42
CA GLY A 551 17.78 3.07 -9.38
C GLY A 551 17.80 2.57 -7.92
N LEU A 552 18.03 1.27 -7.67
CA LEU A 552 18.14 0.68 -6.33
C LEU A 552 19.57 0.17 -6.06
N THR A 553 19.91 0.08 -4.78
CA THR A 553 21.15 -0.50 -4.27
C THR A 553 20.81 -1.65 -3.33
N PRO A 554 20.53 -2.87 -3.85
CA PRO A 554 20.09 -4.00 -3.03
C PRO A 554 21.02 -4.35 -1.87
N THR A 555 22.34 -4.17 -2.07
CA THR A 555 23.34 -4.36 -1.02
C THR A 555 23.18 -3.38 0.15
N GLN A 556 22.69 -2.16 -0.08
CA GLN A 556 22.42 -1.20 0.99
C GLN A 556 21.18 -1.60 1.80
N ASP A 557 20.11 -2.05 1.14
CA ASP A 557 18.92 -2.61 1.82
C ASP A 557 19.33 -3.79 2.71
N GLU A 558 20.10 -4.73 2.15
CA GLU A 558 20.58 -5.90 2.86
C GLU A 558 21.42 -5.52 4.09
N GLN A 559 22.41 -4.63 3.93
CA GLN A 559 23.26 -4.16 5.03
C GLN A 559 22.45 -3.49 6.14
N LYS A 560 21.45 -2.68 5.76
CA LYS A 560 20.55 -2.00 6.70
C LYS A 560 19.74 -3.02 7.50
N LEU A 561 19.13 -4.01 6.85
CA LEU A 561 18.32 -5.03 7.51
C LEU A 561 19.16 -5.93 8.42
N VAL A 562 20.31 -6.38 7.93
CA VAL A 562 21.25 -7.21 8.70
C VAL A 562 21.74 -6.48 9.96
N ALA A 563 22.08 -5.19 9.83
CA ALA A 563 22.47 -4.37 10.97
C ALA A 563 21.32 -4.15 11.96
N LEU A 564 20.10 -3.90 11.44
CA LEU A 564 18.90 -3.70 12.24
C LEU A 564 18.55 -4.93 13.06
N PHE A 565 18.51 -6.13 12.47
CA PHE A 565 18.13 -7.33 13.23
C PHE A 565 19.34 -8.04 13.88
N GLY A 566 20.55 -7.50 13.70
CA GLY A 566 21.78 -8.11 14.19
C GLY A 566 22.01 -9.52 13.65
N THR A 567 21.50 -9.82 12.45
CA THR A 567 21.56 -11.15 11.85
C THR A 567 22.93 -11.41 11.23
N GLY A 568 23.27 -12.69 11.09
CA GLY A 568 24.42 -13.13 10.30
C GLY A 568 23.99 -13.51 8.88
N LYS A 569 24.98 -13.82 8.04
CA LYS A 569 24.77 -14.42 6.70
C LYS A 569 25.19 -15.89 6.66
N GLU A 570 25.00 -16.60 7.77
CA GLU A 570 25.43 -17.99 7.89
C GLU A 570 24.37 -18.93 7.32
N LEU A 571 24.78 -19.71 6.33
CA LEU A 571 23.97 -20.74 5.72
C LEU A 571 24.26 -22.07 6.42
N ARG A 572 23.25 -22.63 7.09
CA ARG A 572 23.37 -23.90 7.83
C ARG A 572 22.33 -24.90 7.36
N ASP A 573 22.76 -26.16 7.35
CA ASP A 573 21.93 -27.34 7.15
C ASP A 573 21.82 -28.07 8.49
N TYR A 574 20.60 -28.33 8.92
CA TYR A 574 20.30 -28.95 10.22
C TYR A 574 19.85 -30.41 10.09
N GLY A 575 19.91 -30.98 8.89
CA GLY A 575 19.55 -32.37 8.61
C GLY A 575 18.46 -32.50 7.54
N ALA A 576 18.35 -33.71 7.00
CA ALA A 576 17.42 -34.04 5.93
C ALA A 576 16.39 -35.08 6.36
N VAL A 577 15.22 -35.04 5.72
CA VAL A 577 14.25 -36.14 5.73
C VAL A 577 14.41 -36.91 4.42
N PRO A 578 14.85 -38.17 4.44
CA PRO A 578 15.09 -38.94 3.21
C PRO A 578 13.76 -39.30 2.51
N LEU A 579 13.83 -39.38 1.19
CA LEU A 579 12.75 -39.86 0.34
C LEU A 579 12.83 -41.39 0.27
N GLY A 580 12.18 -42.06 1.23
CA GLY A 580 11.83 -43.50 1.17
C GLY A 580 12.98 -44.48 1.04
#